data_AF-A0A3N5H249-F1
#
_entry.id   AF-A0A3N5H249-F1
#
_cell.length_a   1.000
_cell.length_b   1.000
_cell.length_c   1.000
_cell.angle_alpha   90.00
_cell.angle_beta   90.00
_cell.angle_gamma   90.00
#
_symmetry.space_group_name_H-M   'P 1'
#
loop_
_entity.id
_entity.type
_entity.pdbx_description
1 polymer ?
#
loop_
_entity_poly.entity_id
_entity_poly.type
_entity_poly.pdbx_seq_one_letter_code
_entity_poly.pdbx_strand_id
1 'polypeptide(L)'
;MRRGPKLTAGVAGGHDTLVDDFFPAAEALLEQMISQQRAKVLRLAREAVPHIGPEDVLNPHDFPELKAHPTFEFEDGLLSGLVAAQVALRAEHRSQTDP
;
A
#
# COMPACT_ATOMS: atom_id res chain seq x y z
N MET A 1 15.56 -19.37 30.20
CA MET A 1 14.49 -19.09 31.18
C MET A 1 14.14 -17.60 31.13
N ARG A 2 13.06 -17.22 30.44
CA ARG A 2 12.31 -15.97 30.62
C ARG A 2 10.85 -16.30 30.31
N ARG A 3 10.02 -16.46 31.36
CA ARG A 3 8.57 -16.61 31.22
C ARG A 3 7.99 -15.20 31.07
N GLY A 4 7.39 -14.89 29.93
CA GLY A 4 6.57 -13.70 29.76
C GLY A 4 5.26 -13.81 30.58
N PRO A 5 4.59 -12.69 30.88
CA PRO A 5 3.41 -12.67 31.72
C PRO A 5 2.25 -13.42 31.05
N LYS A 6 1.57 -14.28 31.81
CA LYS A 6 0.30 -14.88 31.40
C LYS A 6 -0.80 -13.82 31.54
N LEU A 7 -1.37 -13.36 30.43
CA LEU A 7 -2.59 -12.57 30.43
C LEU A 7 -3.77 -13.51 30.69
N THR A 8 -4.31 -13.43 31.91
CA THR A 8 -5.53 -14.13 32.32
C THR A 8 -6.75 -13.47 31.71
N ALA A 9 -7.66 -14.29 31.19
CA ALA A 9 -8.98 -13.87 30.74
C ALA A 9 -9.76 -13.15 31.85
N GLY A 10 -10.41 -12.04 31.50
CA GLY A 10 -11.41 -11.38 32.32
C GLY A 10 -11.50 -9.88 32.09
N VAL A 11 -12.45 -9.46 31.23
CA VAL A 11 -13.57 -8.55 31.51
C VAL A 11 -14.15 -8.11 30.17
N ALA A 12 -15.36 -8.57 29.89
CA ALA A 12 -16.20 -8.06 28.81
C ALA A 12 -16.69 -6.65 29.19
N GLY A 13 -16.57 -5.69 28.27
CA GLY A 13 -17.24 -4.40 28.36
C GLY A 13 -16.35 -3.22 27.96
N GLY A 14 -16.52 -2.75 26.72
CA GLY A 14 -15.98 -1.47 26.23
C GLY A 14 -14.92 -1.60 25.16
N HIS A 15 -15.24 -2.20 24.00
CA HIS A 15 -14.43 -2.00 22.80
C HIS A 15 -14.64 -0.55 22.36
N ASP A 16 -13.60 0.26 22.52
CA ASP A 16 -13.54 1.64 22.09
C ASP A 16 -13.75 1.68 20.57
N THR A 17 -14.90 2.17 20.12
CA THR A 17 -15.40 2.14 18.72
C THR A 17 -14.43 2.75 17.72
N LEU A 18 -13.44 3.52 18.19
CA LEU A 18 -12.42 4.19 17.40
C LEU A 18 -11.35 3.21 16.85
N VAL A 19 -11.13 2.06 17.51
CA VAL A 19 -10.12 1.07 17.11
C VAL A 19 -10.71 0.05 16.13
N ASP A 20 -11.98 -0.32 16.31
CA ASP A 20 -12.69 -1.27 15.44
C ASP A 20 -12.83 -0.74 14.00
N ASP A 21 -12.87 0.59 13.82
CA ASP A 21 -12.98 1.25 12.51
C ASP A 21 -11.62 1.56 11.84
N PHE A 22 -10.49 1.35 12.53
CA PHE A 22 -9.18 1.78 12.02
C PHE A 22 -8.74 0.99 10.78
N PHE A 23 -8.86 -0.33 10.81
CA PHE A 23 -8.40 -1.15 9.68
C PHE A 23 -9.18 -0.85 8.38
N PRO A 24 -10.53 -0.86 8.37
CA PRO A 24 -11.28 -0.48 7.18
C PRO A 24 -10.95 0.94 6.68
N ALA A 25 -10.75 1.91 7.59
CA ALA A 25 -10.40 3.27 7.24
C ALA A 25 -8.98 3.37 6.63
N ALA A 26 -8.00 2.70 7.23
CA ALA A 26 -6.62 2.66 6.73
C ALA A 26 -6.52 1.96 5.37
N GLU A 27 -7.25 0.86 5.20
CA GLU A 27 -7.34 0.12 3.94
C GLU A 27 -7.94 0.99 2.83
N ALA A 28 -9.05 1.69 3.12
CA ALA A 28 -9.68 2.60 2.17
C ALA A 28 -8.76 3.79 1.80
N LEU A 29 -8.07 4.35 2.79
CA LEU A 29 -7.11 5.44 2.57
C LEU A 29 -5.96 4.99 1.67
N LEU A 30 -5.36 3.82 1.93
CA LEU A 30 -4.28 3.28 1.10
C LEU A 30 -4.75 3.00 -0.33
N GLU A 31 -5.95 2.44 -0.51
CA GLU A 31 -6.54 2.21 -1.83
C GLU A 31 -6.69 3.53 -2.63
N GLN A 32 -7.17 4.58 -1.96
CA GLN A 32 -7.27 5.92 -2.57
C GLN A 32 -5.89 6.49 -2.94
N MET A 33 -4.91 6.40 -2.04
CA MET A 33 -3.55 6.86 -2.29
C MET A 33 -2.90 6.12 -3.45
N ILE A 34 -3.06 4.79 -3.52
CA ILE A 34 -2.56 3.95 -4.61
C ILE A 34 -3.21 4.37 -5.93
N SER A 35 -4.53 4.57 -5.96
CA SER A 35 -5.24 5.00 -7.16
C SER A 35 -4.75 6.35 -7.69
N GLN A 36 -4.59 7.33 -6.80
CA GLN A 36 -4.05 8.65 -7.16
C GLN A 36 -2.61 8.56 -7.66
N GLN A 37 -1.78 7.75 -7.00
CA GLN A 37 -0.39 7.57 -7.38
C GLN A 37 -0.26 6.86 -8.73
N ARG A 38 -1.09 5.84 -9.01
CA ARG A 38 -1.15 5.20 -10.35
C ARG A 38 -1.48 6.20 -11.45
N ALA A 39 -2.46 7.08 -11.22
CA ALA A 39 -2.81 8.12 -12.18
C ALA A 39 -1.65 9.10 -12.41
N LYS A 40 -0.93 9.47 -11.35
CA LYS A 40 0.25 10.34 -11.43
C LYS A 40 1.40 9.69 -12.22
N VAL A 41 1.71 8.43 -11.92
CA VAL A 41 2.74 7.65 -12.62
C VAL A 41 2.39 7.51 -14.10
N LEU A 42 1.15 7.17 -14.45
CA LEU A 42 0.70 7.07 -15.84
C LEU A 42 0.80 8.40 -16.60
N ARG A 43 0.45 9.52 -15.95
CA ARG A 43 0.60 10.85 -16.54
C ARG A 43 2.07 11.13 -16.86
N LEU A 44 2.98 10.90 -15.91
CA LEU A 44 4.42 11.10 -16.12
C LEU A 44 4.98 10.14 -17.18
N ALA A 45 4.51 8.89 -17.20
CA ALA A 45 4.89 7.93 -18.24
C ALA A 45 4.51 8.43 -19.63
N ARG A 46 3.34 9.05 -19.78
CA ARG A 46 2.88 9.64 -21.05
C ARG A 46 3.63 10.89 -21.48
N GLU A 47 4.31 11.58 -20.56
CA GLU A 47 5.20 12.69 -20.91
C GLU A 47 6.46 12.17 -21.62
N ALA A 48 6.94 10.97 -21.26
CA ALA A 48 8.06 10.30 -21.92
C ALA A 48 7.64 9.44 -23.14
N VAL A 49 6.53 8.70 -23.03
CA VAL A 49 6.02 7.76 -24.04
C VAL A 49 4.53 8.03 -24.29
N PRO A 50 4.14 8.87 -25.27
CA PRO A 50 2.77 9.41 -25.40
C PRO A 50 1.64 8.38 -25.48
N HIS A 51 1.90 7.19 -26.00
CA HIS A 51 0.90 6.15 -26.22
C HIS A 51 0.94 5.02 -25.18
N ILE A 52 1.71 5.18 -24.10
CA ILE A 52 1.84 4.15 -23.07
C ILE A 52 0.52 3.92 -22.32
N GLY A 53 0.19 2.64 -22.15
CA GLY A 53 -0.97 2.17 -21.40
C GLY A 53 -0.68 1.93 -19.92
N PRO A 54 -1.73 1.78 -19.09
CA PRO A 54 -1.57 1.42 -17.68
C PRO A 54 -0.84 0.09 -17.45
N GLU A 55 -1.04 -0.90 -18.33
CA GLU A 55 -0.41 -2.22 -18.24
C GLU A 55 1.09 -2.16 -18.56
N ASP A 56 1.48 -1.31 -19.52
CA ASP A 56 2.89 -1.11 -19.90
C ASP A 56 3.70 -0.50 -18.75
N VAL A 57 3.07 0.38 -17.96
CA VAL A 57 3.68 1.00 -16.77
C VAL A 57 4.03 -0.03 -15.70
N LEU A 58 3.40 -1.21 -15.69
CA LEU A 58 3.76 -2.29 -14.76
C LEU A 58 5.11 -2.94 -15.10
N ASN A 59 5.62 -2.71 -16.32
CA ASN A 59 6.88 -3.24 -16.82
C ASN A 59 7.74 -2.10 -17.41
N PRO A 60 8.14 -1.10 -16.60
CA PRO A 60 8.78 0.12 -17.12
C PRO A 60 10.15 -0.13 -17.76
N HIS A 61 10.75 -1.31 -17.53
CA HIS A 61 12.03 -1.71 -18.12
C HIS A 61 12.00 -1.90 -19.63
N ASP A 62 10.81 -2.12 -20.22
CA ASP A 62 10.64 -2.26 -21.67
C ASP A 62 10.69 -0.90 -22.39
N PHE A 63 10.71 0.21 -21.63
CA PHE A 63 10.69 1.59 -22.14
C PHE A 63 11.88 2.39 -21.59
N PRO A 64 13.04 2.39 -22.28
CA PRO A 64 14.24 3.11 -21.84
C PRO A 64 14.01 4.60 -21.54
N GLU A 65 13.03 5.22 -22.20
CA GLU A 65 12.63 6.62 -21.99
C GLU A 65 12.10 6.88 -20.58
N LEU A 66 11.44 5.90 -19.95
CA LEU A 66 10.94 6.02 -18.59
C LEU A 66 12.09 6.04 -17.57
N LYS A 67 13.11 5.21 -17.80
CA LYS A 67 14.33 5.18 -16.99
C LYS A 67 15.11 6.50 -17.08
N ALA A 68 15.01 7.19 -18.21
CA ALA A 68 15.63 8.50 -18.39
C ALA A 68 14.81 9.66 -17.78
N HIS A 69 13.65 9.38 -17.16
CA HIS A 69 12.74 10.39 -16.61
C HIS A 69 12.75 10.35 -15.06
N PRO A 70 13.59 11.14 -14.37
CA PRO A 70 13.84 10.98 -12.92
C PRO A 70 12.59 11.16 -12.06
N THR A 71 11.68 12.06 -12.45
CA THR A 71 10.41 12.26 -11.76
C THR A 71 9.51 11.04 -11.87
N PHE A 72 9.60 10.27 -12.97
CA PHE A 72 8.82 9.05 -13.11
C PHE A 72 9.36 7.98 -12.18
N GLU A 73 10.68 7.73 -12.17
CA GLU A 73 11.31 6.72 -11.31
C GLU A 73 11.01 6.94 -9.83
N PHE A 74 11.08 8.20 -9.37
CA PHE A 74 10.77 8.53 -7.98
C PHE A 74 9.32 8.20 -7.62
N GLU A 75 8.37 8.58 -8.48
CA GLU A 75 6.94 8.42 -8.24
C GLU A 75 6.49 6.95 -8.38
N ASP A 76 7.12 6.19 -9.26
CA ASP A 76 6.92 4.74 -9.39
C ASP A 76 7.45 3.99 -8.15
N GLY A 77 8.58 4.42 -7.60
CA GLY A 77 9.09 3.94 -6.32
C GLY A 77 8.12 4.21 -5.15
N LEU A 78 7.51 5.40 -5.11
CA LEU A 78 6.46 5.72 -4.12
C LEU A 78 5.22 4.83 -4.28
N LEU A 79 4.79 4.56 -5.51
CA LEU A 79 3.70 3.63 -5.77
C LEU A 79 4.01 2.24 -5.21
N SER A 80 5.21 1.74 -5.46
CA SER A 80 5.68 0.46 -4.94
C SER A 80 5.66 0.43 -3.40
N GLY A 81 6.08 1.51 -2.74
CA GLY A 81 6.00 1.65 -1.28
C GLY A 81 4.58 1.61 -0.73
N LEU A 82 3.63 2.30 -1.38
CA LEU A 82 2.21 2.29 -0.96
C LEU A 82 1.58 0.89 -1.10
N VAL A 83 1.86 0.20 -2.21
CA VAL A 83 1.41 -1.18 -2.42
C VAL A 83 2.00 -2.10 -1.35
N ALA A 84 3.30 -1.98 -1.06
CA ALA A 84 3.94 -2.76 -0.01
C ALA A 84 3.31 -2.50 1.37
N ALA A 85 2.99 -1.25 1.69
CA ALA A 85 2.31 -0.89 2.93
C ALA A 85 0.92 -1.52 3.04
N GLN A 86 0.11 -1.50 1.97
CA GLN A 86 -1.21 -2.15 1.94
C GLN A 86 -1.10 -3.67 2.12
N VAL A 87 -0.12 -4.30 1.45
CA VAL A 87 0.14 -5.74 1.61
C VAL A 87 0.51 -6.08 3.06
N ALA A 88 1.38 -5.29 3.69
CA ALA A 88 1.78 -5.47 5.07
C ALA A 88 0.59 -5.29 6.04
N LEU A 89 -0.23 -4.25 5.84
CA LEU A 89 -1.44 -4.00 6.63
C LEU A 89 -2.41 -5.19 6.56
N ARG A 90 -2.68 -5.69 5.36
CA ARG A 90 -3.55 -6.87 5.15
C ARG A 90 -2.98 -8.15 5.79
N ALA A 91 -1.66 -8.33 5.75
CA ALA A 91 -1.01 -9.48 6.36
C ALA A 91 -1.12 -9.46 7.89
N GLU A 92 -0.92 -8.29 8.50
CA GLU A 92 -1.08 -8.09 9.94
C GLU A 92 -2.54 -8.29 10.39
N HIS A 93 -3.51 -7.82 9.62
CA HIS A 93 -4.91 -8.08 9.95
C HIS A 93 -5.27 -9.57 9.89
N ARG A 94 -4.76 -10.31 8.89
CA ARG A 94 -4.99 -11.77 8.81
C ARG A 94 -4.38 -12.54 9.98
N SER A 95 -3.17 -12.17 10.44
CA SER A 95 -2.52 -12.86 11.57
C SER A 95 -3.28 -12.66 12.89
N GLN A 96 -4.05 -11.57 13.01
CA GLN A 96 -4.88 -11.30 14.18
C GLN A 96 -6.25 -12.00 14.10
N THR A 97 -6.79 -12.22 12.89
CA THR A 97 -8.10 -12.86 12.70
C THR A 97 -8.04 -14.39 12.59
N ASP A 98 -6.96 -14.94 12.02
CA ASP A 98 -6.74 -16.38 11.80
C ASP A 98 -5.42 -16.84 12.48
N PRO A 99 -5.43 -17.14 13.79
CA PRO A 99 -4.22 -17.50 14.56
C PRO A 99 -3.68 -18.91 14.29
#